data_AF-A0A1C6SQM1-F1
#
_entry.id   AF-A0A1C6SQM1-F1
#
_cell.length_a   1.000
_cell.length_b   1.000
_cell.length_c   1.000
_cell.angle_alpha   90.00
_cell.angle_beta   90.00
_cell.angle_gamma   90.00
#
_symmetry.space_group_name_H-M   'P 1'
#
loop_
_entity.id
_entity.type
_entity.pdbx_description
1 polymer ?
#
loop_
_entity_poly.entity_id
_entity_poly.type
_entity_poly.pdbx_seq_one_letter_code
_entity_poly.pdbx_strand_id
1 'polypeptide(L)'
;MAAAEAPVAHRAMDGRRFLLSGPLDFSAPFTSVVELTIAGREHEFTAGSVGLADELAQALGVTDFDEQLNYQGGALLTARVTSYDAQVQLDEDRLVAAWRGRRYCFVTQLYGASTADLLAVLRTLRIAEHGDGLAVRPDASAGSRIAAPATVIKQVPGLGLLDLAPLTAERARQLPSWRGLRTRAGELFRDTLSDGKPYFVLAAADTWVTVLPLADTVVDRVPDLVDRLRVQSVE
;
A
#
# COMPACT_ATOMS: atom_id res chain seq x y z
N MET A 1 -35.58 -6.98 3.99
CA MET A 1 -34.38 -6.72 3.14
C MET A 1 -33.38 -5.97 4.00
N ALA A 2 -32.24 -6.59 4.34
CA ALA A 2 -31.14 -5.85 4.94
C ALA A 2 -30.63 -4.83 3.91
N ALA A 3 -30.39 -3.59 4.33
CA ALA A 3 -29.78 -2.58 3.47
C ALA A 3 -28.45 -3.15 2.96
N ALA A 4 -28.20 -3.03 1.65
CA ALA A 4 -26.87 -3.32 1.13
C ALA A 4 -25.89 -2.35 1.79
N GLU A 5 -24.93 -2.86 2.55
CA GLU A 5 -23.86 -2.02 3.09
C GLU A 5 -23.15 -1.31 1.94
N ALA A 6 -22.96 0.00 2.10
CA ALA A 6 -22.33 0.82 1.08
C ALA A 6 -20.87 0.35 0.88
N PRO A 7 -20.37 0.31 -0.37
CA PRO A 7 -19.00 -0.11 -0.64
C PRO A 7 -18.02 0.86 0.03
N VAL A 8 -16.95 0.31 0.61
CA VAL A 8 -15.83 1.08 1.14
C VAL A 8 -14.83 1.30 0.00
N ALA A 9 -14.47 2.56 -0.24
CA ALA A 9 -13.50 2.93 -1.25
C ALA A 9 -12.13 3.18 -0.62
N HIS A 10 -11.09 2.65 -1.26
CA HIS A 10 -9.68 2.92 -0.93
C HIS A 10 -8.96 3.37 -2.19
N ARG A 11 -8.26 4.49 -2.11
CA ARG A 11 -7.48 5.06 -3.20
C ARG A 11 -6.04 4.62 -3.10
N ALA A 12 -5.54 4.04 -4.19
CA ALA A 12 -4.14 3.76 -4.39
C ALA A 12 -3.40 5.06 -4.75
N MET A 13 -2.10 5.12 -4.43
CA MET A 13 -1.30 6.32 -4.65
C MET A 13 -1.11 6.67 -6.13
N ASP A 14 -1.35 5.77 -7.08
CA ASP A 14 -1.39 6.10 -8.52
C ASP A 14 -2.74 6.73 -8.96
N GLY A 15 -3.68 6.91 -8.03
CA GLY A 15 -4.99 7.51 -8.25
C GLY A 15 -6.12 6.49 -8.43
N ARG A 16 -5.83 5.22 -8.73
CA ARG A 16 -6.85 4.16 -8.88
C ARG A 16 -7.61 3.96 -7.57
N ARG A 17 -8.87 3.54 -7.66
CA ARG A 17 -9.69 3.25 -6.48
C ARG A 17 -10.11 1.78 -6.49
N PHE A 18 -10.08 1.16 -5.31
CA PHE A 18 -10.61 -0.16 -5.06
C PHE A 18 -11.88 -0.04 -4.21
N LEU A 19 -12.96 -0.65 -4.68
CA LEU A 19 -14.24 -0.71 -3.99
C LEU A 19 -14.41 -2.09 -3.37
N LEU A 20 -14.52 -2.14 -2.05
CA LEU A 20 -14.73 -3.35 -1.27
C LEU A 20 -16.16 -3.38 -0.74
N SER A 21 -16.84 -4.52 -0.88
CA SER A 21 -18.16 -4.73 -0.28
C SER A 21 -18.40 -6.20 0.05
N GLY A 22 -19.49 -6.46 0.77
CA GLY A 22 -19.83 -7.78 1.29
C GLY A 22 -19.96 -7.76 2.81
N PRO A 23 -20.49 -8.83 3.42
CA PRO A 23 -20.69 -8.94 4.87
C PRO A 23 -19.37 -9.25 5.60
N LEU A 24 -18.40 -8.34 5.47
CA LEU A 24 -17.08 -8.38 6.11
C LEU A 24 -16.81 -7.00 6.72
N ASP A 25 -15.98 -6.97 7.77
CA ASP A 25 -15.60 -5.72 8.41
C ASP A 25 -14.45 -5.04 7.66
N PHE A 26 -14.74 -3.92 7.00
CA PHE A 26 -13.76 -3.08 6.31
C PHE A 26 -13.45 -1.79 7.09
N SER A 27 -13.66 -1.74 8.41
CA SER A 27 -13.43 -0.53 9.22
C SER A 27 -11.96 -0.26 9.54
N ALA A 28 -11.11 -1.30 9.53
CA ALA A 28 -9.69 -1.16 9.83
C ALA A 28 -8.98 -0.19 8.86
N PRO A 29 -7.89 0.47 9.25
CA PRO A 29 -7.10 1.30 8.34
C PRO A 29 -6.59 0.52 7.12
N PHE A 30 -6.18 1.27 6.09
CA PHE A 30 -5.50 0.73 4.92
C PHE A 30 -4.22 1.54 4.67
N THR A 31 -3.28 0.93 3.98
CA THR A 31 -2.13 1.61 3.39
C THR A 31 -2.15 1.47 1.88
N SER A 32 -1.45 2.34 1.17
CA SER A 32 -1.19 2.21 -0.24
C SER A 32 0.27 2.40 -0.52
N VAL A 33 0.84 1.57 -1.38
CA VAL A 33 2.25 1.63 -1.76
C VAL A 33 2.35 1.99 -3.24
N VAL A 34 3.26 2.89 -3.58
CA VAL A 34 3.63 3.20 -4.96
C VAL A 34 5.14 3.25 -5.13
N GLU A 35 5.58 2.67 -6.23
CA GLU A 35 6.96 2.79 -6.69
C GLU A 35 7.02 3.81 -7.82
N LEU A 36 7.95 4.76 -7.70
CA LEU A 36 8.18 5.83 -8.65
C LEU A 36 9.59 5.72 -9.21
N THR A 37 9.75 5.81 -10.53
CA THR A 37 11.06 6.07 -11.14
C THR A 37 11.25 7.58 -11.25
N ILE A 38 12.29 8.13 -10.63
CA ILE A 38 12.63 9.56 -10.65
C ILE A 38 14.12 9.69 -10.95
N ALA A 39 14.45 10.39 -12.05
CA ALA A 39 15.83 10.51 -12.53
C ALA A 39 16.55 9.15 -12.67
N GLY A 40 15.82 8.10 -13.06
CA GLY A 40 16.34 6.74 -13.26
C GLY A 40 16.52 5.91 -11.98
N ARG A 41 16.11 6.42 -10.81
CA ARG A 41 16.14 5.70 -9.53
C ARG A 41 14.72 5.36 -9.07
N GLU A 42 14.57 4.24 -8.40
CA GLU A 42 13.29 3.84 -7.80
C GLU A 42 13.15 4.42 -6.39
N HIS A 43 11.94 4.89 -6.10
CA HIS A 43 11.55 5.43 -4.81
C HIS A 43 10.20 4.85 -4.42
N GLU A 44 10.12 4.26 -3.24
CA GLU A 44 8.88 3.74 -2.68
C GLU A 44 8.26 4.76 -1.75
N PHE A 45 6.96 4.99 -1.92
CA PHE A 45 6.15 5.82 -1.05
C PHE A 45 5.02 4.95 -0.50
N THR A 46 4.82 5.01 0.82
CA THR A 46 3.69 4.35 1.48
C THR A 46 2.77 5.39 2.08
N ALA A 47 1.51 5.44 1.64
CA ALA A 47 0.46 6.26 2.21
C ALA A 47 -0.39 5.46 3.21
N GLY A 48 -0.96 6.16 4.20
CA GLY A 48 -1.90 5.60 5.15
C GLY A 48 -2.61 6.72 5.91
N SER A 49 -3.34 6.35 6.97
CA SER A 49 -3.95 7.33 7.87
C SER A 49 -2.89 8.30 8.41
N VAL A 50 -3.29 9.51 8.81
CA VAL A 50 -2.34 10.54 9.31
C VAL A 50 -1.44 10.04 10.46
N GLY A 51 -1.89 9.05 11.24
CA GLY A 51 -1.12 8.43 12.31
C GLY A 51 0.03 7.52 11.85
N LEU A 52 0.05 7.08 10.59
CA LEU A 52 1.12 6.22 10.05
C LEU A 52 2.50 6.87 10.21
N ALA A 53 2.59 8.19 10.10
CA ALA A 53 3.85 8.91 10.28
C ALA A 53 4.36 8.82 11.73
N ASP A 54 3.47 8.80 12.72
CA ASP A 54 3.83 8.63 14.13
C ASP A 54 4.20 7.17 14.42
N GLU A 55 3.45 6.21 13.85
CA GLU A 55 3.75 4.78 13.95
C GLU A 55 5.13 4.45 13.37
N LEU A 56 5.48 5.01 12.20
CA LEU A 56 6.80 4.84 11.60
C LEU A 56 7.90 5.46 12.47
N ALA A 57 7.69 6.71 12.95
CA ALA A 57 8.67 7.37 13.80
C ALA A 57 8.94 6.53 15.07
N GLN A 58 7.89 6.04 15.71
CA GLN A 58 8.01 5.16 16.88
C GLN A 58 8.76 3.86 16.55
N ALA A 59 8.43 3.21 15.43
CA ALA A 59 9.07 1.96 15.02
C ALA A 59 10.58 2.13 14.74
N LEU A 60 10.98 3.33 14.31
CA LEU A 60 12.38 3.69 14.02
C LEU A 60 13.10 4.34 15.21
N GLY A 61 12.43 4.49 16.36
CA GLY A 61 13.01 5.14 17.54
C GLY A 61 13.21 6.65 17.37
N VAL A 62 12.54 7.28 16.40
CA VAL A 62 12.55 8.73 16.20
C VAL A 62 11.61 9.37 17.23
N THR A 63 12.18 10.11 18.18
CA THR A 63 11.39 10.84 19.19
C THR A 63 10.90 12.17 18.66
N ASP A 64 11.69 12.82 17.81
CA ASP A 64 11.41 14.12 17.21
C ASP A 64 11.91 14.15 15.77
N PHE A 65 11.21 14.89 14.91
CA PHE A 65 11.69 15.15 13.54
C PHE A 65 12.69 16.30 13.55
N ASP A 66 13.78 16.15 12.78
CA ASP A 66 14.85 17.14 12.65
C ASP A 66 14.35 18.43 11.98
N GLU A 67 13.49 18.29 10.97
CA GLU A 67 12.94 19.41 10.21
C GLU A 67 11.44 19.25 9.97
N GLN A 68 10.74 20.39 9.93
CA GLN A 68 9.35 20.50 9.51
C GLN A 68 9.20 21.65 8.52
N LEU A 69 8.63 21.36 7.35
CA LEU A 69 8.44 22.29 6.24
C LEU A 69 6.99 22.28 5.76
N ASN A 70 6.47 23.44 5.37
CA ASN A 70 5.20 23.50 4.65
C ASN A 70 5.44 23.10 3.19
N TYR A 71 4.76 22.05 2.71
CA TYR A 71 4.97 21.52 1.37
C TYR A 71 3.65 21.04 0.75
N GLN A 72 3.30 21.57 -0.43
CA GLN A 72 2.09 21.22 -1.20
C GLN A 72 0.79 21.10 -0.36
N GLY A 73 0.60 22.03 0.58
CA GLY A 73 -0.61 22.07 1.43
C GLY A 73 -0.60 21.13 2.65
N GLY A 74 0.50 20.42 2.90
CA GLY A 74 0.73 19.62 4.10
C GLY A 74 2.04 19.99 4.81
N ALA A 75 2.35 19.25 5.88
CA ALA A 75 3.61 19.36 6.61
C ALA A 75 4.54 18.22 6.22
N LEU A 76 5.71 18.53 5.66
CA LEU A 76 6.78 17.58 5.41
C LEU A 76 7.69 17.55 6.63
N LEU A 77 7.85 16.37 7.22
CA LEU A 77 8.68 16.08 8.37
C LEU A 77 9.84 15.20 7.94
N THR A 78 11.04 15.45 8.44
CA THR A 78 12.20 14.61 8.14
C THR A 78 13.01 14.31 9.39
N ALA A 79 13.55 13.10 9.47
CA ALA A 79 14.47 12.68 10.52
C ALA A 79 15.59 11.83 9.93
N ARG A 80 16.81 11.94 10.46
CA ARG A 80 17.90 11.02 10.20
C ARG A 80 17.86 9.87 11.18
N VAL A 81 17.90 8.66 10.65
CA VAL A 81 17.94 7.43 11.42
C VAL A 81 19.18 6.65 11.04
N THR A 82 19.99 6.33 12.04
CA THR A 82 21.10 5.39 11.89
C THR A 82 20.69 4.07 12.52
N SER A 83 20.68 3.01 11.72
CA SER A 83 20.41 1.65 12.20
C SER A 83 21.54 0.72 11.80
N TYR A 84 21.97 -0.14 12.72
CA TYR A 84 22.91 -1.21 12.40
C TYR A 84 22.16 -2.38 11.75
N ASP A 85 22.51 -2.69 10.52
CA ASP A 85 22.05 -3.91 9.85
C ASP A 85 23.01 -5.07 10.19
N ALA A 86 22.51 -6.05 10.94
CA ALA A 86 23.29 -7.20 11.38
C ALA A 86 23.58 -8.21 10.26
N GLN A 87 22.79 -8.22 9.17
CA GLN A 87 23.00 -9.12 8.03
C GLN A 87 24.17 -8.65 7.16
N VAL A 88 24.30 -7.33 6.94
CA VAL A 88 25.40 -6.75 6.16
C VAL A 88 26.51 -6.13 7.02
N GLN A 89 26.34 -6.12 8.34
CA GLN A 89 27.28 -5.57 9.34
C GLN A 89 27.66 -4.11 9.10
N LEU A 90 26.68 -3.28 8.71
CA LEU A 90 26.89 -1.87 8.40
C LEU A 90 25.90 -0.99 9.14
N ASP A 91 26.39 0.17 9.56
CA ASP A 91 25.53 1.28 9.96
C ASP A 91 24.95 1.92 8.70
N GLU A 92 23.63 1.99 8.63
CA GLU A 92 22.92 2.63 7.54
C GLU A 92 22.33 3.95 7.99
N ASP A 93 22.80 5.05 7.40
CA ASP A 93 22.20 6.38 7.56
C ASP A 93 21.08 6.56 6.53
N ARG A 94 19.87 6.75 7.05
CA ARG A 94 18.64 6.87 6.26
C ARG A 94 17.96 8.19 6.61
N LEU A 95 17.61 8.95 5.58
CA LEU A 95 16.65 10.04 5.70
C LEU A 95 15.24 9.44 5.65
N VAL A 96 14.50 9.56 6.74
CA VAL A 96 13.10 9.19 6.81
C VAL A 96 12.28 10.45 6.66
N ALA A 97 11.25 10.40 5.83
CA ALA A 97 10.37 11.52 5.58
C ALA A 97 8.91 11.13 5.67
N ALA A 98 8.10 12.02 6.24
CA ALA A 98 6.67 11.91 6.29
C ALA A 98 6.01 13.20 5.82
N TRP A 99 5.15 13.14 4.80
CA TRP A 99 4.27 14.26 4.46
C TRP A 99 2.91 14.03 5.10
N ARG A 100 2.46 14.96 5.95
CA ARG A 100 1.16 14.90 6.63
C ARG A 100 0.17 15.87 6.00
N GLY A 101 -0.91 15.31 5.47
CA GLY A 101 -2.11 16.03 5.07
C GLY A 101 -3.09 16.17 6.24
N ARG A 102 -4.38 16.24 5.92
CA ARG A 102 -5.45 16.42 6.91
C ARG A 102 -5.94 15.10 7.53
N ARG A 103 -6.06 14.06 6.72
CA ARG A 103 -6.60 12.72 7.05
C ARG A 103 -5.60 11.62 6.80
N TYR A 104 -4.71 11.83 5.83
CA TYR A 104 -3.73 10.87 5.38
C TYR A 104 -2.32 11.47 5.42
N CYS A 105 -1.33 10.60 5.45
CA CYS A 105 0.07 10.95 5.23
C CYS A 105 0.72 9.96 4.28
N PHE A 106 1.87 10.29 3.72
CA PHE A 106 2.77 9.29 3.18
C PHE A 106 4.11 9.33 3.89
N VAL A 107 4.82 8.21 3.83
CA VAL A 107 6.17 8.03 4.31
C VAL A 107 7.07 7.50 3.20
N THR A 108 8.35 7.88 3.25
CA THR A 108 9.41 7.38 2.36
C THR A 108 10.73 7.37 3.12
N GLN A 109 11.68 6.57 2.66
CA GLN A 109 13.05 6.54 3.16
C GLN A 109 14.04 6.68 2.01
N LEU A 110 15.14 7.40 2.23
CA LEU A 110 16.22 7.56 1.26
C LEU A 110 17.57 7.31 1.93
N TYR A 111 18.39 6.48 1.29
CA TYR A 111 19.73 6.14 1.77
C TYR A 111 20.76 7.17 1.31
N GLY A 112 21.61 7.62 2.24
CA GLY A 112 22.68 8.58 1.94
C GLY A 112 22.20 9.89 1.33
N ALA A 113 20.96 10.30 1.63
CA ALA A 113 20.30 11.47 1.06
C ALA A 113 20.16 12.61 2.08
N SER A 114 19.95 13.82 1.56
CA SER A 114 19.62 15.03 2.32
C SER A 114 18.16 15.44 2.13
N THR A 115 17.67 16.32 3.00
CA THR A 115 16.35 16.96 2.84
C THR A 115 16.23 17.67 1.49
N ALA A 116 17.33 18.24 0.97
CA ALA A 116 17.34 18.85 -0.36
C ALA A 116 17.14 17.83 -1.49
N ASP A 117 17.71 16.62 -1.37
CA ASP A 117 17.51 15.53 -2.33
C ASP A 117 16.06 15.04 -2.32
N LEU A 118 15.47 14.90 -1.12
CA LEU A 118 14.06 14.60 -0.96
C LEU A 118 13.18 15.66 -1.62
N LEU A 119 13.44 16.95 -1.41
CA LEU A 119 12.69 18.03 -2.05
C LEU A 119 12.87 18.02 -3.58
N ALA A 120 14.05 17.65 -4.07
CA ALA A 120 14.32 17.50 -5.49
C ALA A 120 13.56 16.32 -6.13
N VAL A 121 13.27 15.28 -5.36
CA VAL A 121 12.35 14.19 -5.71
C VAL A 121 10.91 14.69 -5.69
N LEU A 122 10.45 15.24 -4.56
CA LEU A 122 9.05 15.61 -4.34
C LEU A 122 8.56 16.69 -5.32
N ARG A 123 9.42 17.62 -5.75
CA ARG A 123 9.04 18.68 -6.71
C ARG A 123 8.58 18.14 -8.08
N THR A 124 8.92 16.89 -8.39
CA THR A 124 8.49 16.21 -9.62
C THR A 124 7.11 15.56 -9.47
N LEU A 125 6.52 15.61 -8.27
CA LEU A 125 5.26 14.97 -7.94
C LEU A 125 4.21 16.02 -7.56
N ARG A 126 2.95 15.76 -7.88
CA ARG A 126 1.79 16.49 -7.35
C ARG A 126 1.07 15.60 -6.35
N ILE A 127 0.95 16.06 -5.11
CA ILE A 127 0.26 15.32 -4.05
C ILE A 127 -1.20 15.80 -3.99
N ALA A 128 -2.15 14.87 -3.96
CA ALA A 128 -3.57 15.15 -3.83
C ALA A 128 -4.20 14.27 -2.76
N GLU A 129 -4.87 14.91 -1.80
CA GLU A 129 -5.61 14.22 -0.75
C GLU A 129 -7.09 14.12 -1.08
N HIS A 130 -7.64 12.92 -0.91
CA HIS A 130 -9.03 12.60 -1.17
C HIS A 130 -9.70 12.05 0.09
N GLY A 131 -11.04 11.94 0.07
CA GLY A 131 -11.79 11.34 1.17
C GLY A 131 -11.51 9.86 1.38
N ASP A 132 -10.92 9.20 0.38
CA ASP A 132 -10.65 7.76 0.32
C ASP A 132 -9.16 7.40 0.19
N GLY A 133 -8.23 8.37 0.33
CA GLY A 133 -6.78 8.13 0.34
C GLY A 133 -5.96 9.27 -0.26
N LEU A 134 -4.68 9.00 -0.51
CA LEU A 134 -3.75 9.91 -1.19
C LEU A 134 -3.47 9.44 -2.61
N ALA A 135 -3.24 10.39 -3.50
CA ALA A 135 -2.69 10.15 -4.82
C ALA A 135 -1.46 11.03 -5.06
N VAL A 136 -0.48 10.49 -5.78
CA VAL A 136 0.66 11.21 -6.32
C VAL A 136 0.60 11.15 -7.84
N ARG A 137 0.73 12.31 -8.48
CA ARG A 137 0.80 12.41 -9.92
C ARG A 137 2.21 12.84 -10.33
N PRO A 138 3.02 11.95 -10.92
CA PRO A 138 4.33 12.32 -11.41
C PRO A 138 4.24 13.27 -12.60
N ASP A 139 5.24 14.14 -12.72
CA ASP A 139 5.51 14.98 -13.88
C ASP A 139 6.53 14.27 -14.77
N ALA A 140 6.04 13.70 -15.88
CA ALA A 140 6.87 13.02 -16.88
C ALA A 140 7.87 13.97 -17.55
N SER A 141 7.55 15.26 -17.68
CA SER A 141 8.47 16.25 -18.25
C SER A 141 9.64 16.57 -17.31
N ALA A 142 9.44 16.37 -16.00
CA ALA A 142 10.47 16.45 -14.98
C ALA A 142 11.19 15.11 -14.73
N GLY A 143 10.94 14.08 -15.56
CA GLY A 143 11.63 12.79 -15.49
C GLY A 143 11.14 11.86 -14.37
N SER A 144 9.90 12.04 -13.90
CA SER A 144 9.25 11.15 -12.93
C SER A 144 8.12 10.34 -13.57
N ARG A 145 7.94 9.09 -13.13
CA ARG A 145 6.83 8.22 -13.56
C ARG A 145 6.52 7.16 -12.51
N ILE A 146 5.32 6.60 -12.56
CA ILE A 146 4.96 5.39 -11.84
C ILE A 146 5.77 4.22 -12.43
N ALA A 147 6.48 3.47 -11.59
CA ALA A 147 7.28 2.32 -11.99
C ALA A 147 6.42 1.06 -12.16
N ALA A 148 5.51 0.83 -11.21
CA ALA A 148 4.52 -0.24 -11.21
C ALA A 148 3.18 0.27 -10.66
N PRO A 149 2.03 -0.33 -11.05
CA PRO A 149 0.74 0.05 -10.49
C PRO A 149 0.74 0.02 -8.97
N ALA A 150 0.18 1.05 -8.35
CA ALA A 150 0.15 1.16 -6.90
C ALA A 150 -0.77 0.08 -6.30
N THR A 151 -0.43 -0.37 -5.10
CA THR A 151 -1.23 -1.35 -4.36
C THR A 151 -1.97 -0.70 -3.20
N VAL A 152 -3.01 -1.38 -2.71
CA VAL A 152 -3.69 -1.06 -1.46
C VAL A 152 -3.64 -2.28 -0.55
N ILE A 153 -3.11 -2.10 0.65
CA ILE A 153 -3.07 -3.13 1.68
C ILE A 153 -4.16 -2.84 2.71
N LYS A 154 -5.05 -3.79 2.91
CA LYS A 154 -6.21 -3.68 3.80
C LYS A 154 -6.25 -4.86 4.76
N GLN A 155 -6.26 -4.59 6.06
CA GLN A 155 -6.61 -5.62 7.03
C GLN A 155 -8.12 -5.81 7.09
N VAL A 156 -8.57 -7.07 7.07
CA VAL A 156 -9.96 -7.47 7.30
C VAL A 156 -9.97 -8.47 8.45
N PRO A 157 -10.55 -8.11 9.61
CA PRO A 157 -10.63 -9.00 10.78
C PRO A 157 -11.17 -10.39 10.43
N GLY A 158 -10.49 -11.43 10.91
CA GLY A 158 -10.83 -12.84 10.67
C GLY A 158 -10.53 -13.37 9.26
N LEU A 159 -10.19 -12.51 8.29
CA LEU A 159 -9.78 -12.90 6.93
C LEU A 159 -8.27 -12.73 6.69
N GLY A 160 -7.66 -11.67 7.24
CA GLY A 160 -6.23 -11.38 7.13
C GLY A 160 -5.94 -10.06 6.40
N LEU A 161 -4.74 -9.96 5.82
CA LEU A 161 -4.33 -8.83 4.98
C LEU A 161 -4.71 -9.10 3.53
N LEU A 162 -5.35 -8.12 2.89
CA LEU A 162 -5.64 -8.07 1.47
C LEU A 162 -4.65 -7.11 0.82
N ASP A 163 -3.78 -7.60 -0.05
CA ASP A 163 -2.98 -6.79 -0.94
C ASP A 163 -3.67 -6.73 -2.32
N LEU A 164 -4.22 -5.55 -2.62
CA LEU A 164 -5.04 -5.25 -3.79
C LEU A 164 -4.19 -4.57 -4.85
N ALA A 165 -4.25 -5.08 -6.07
CA ALA A 165 -3.59 -4.48 -7.22
C ALA A 165 -4.45 -4.65 -8.48
N PRO A 166 -4.21 -3.87 -9.54
CA PRO A 166 -4.86 -4.11 -10.82
C PRO A 166 -4.47 -5.48 -11.38
N LEU A 167 -5.44 -6.20 -11.93
CA LEU A 167 -5.16 -7.40 -12.70
C LEU A 167 -4.63 -7.02 -14.09
N THR A 168 -3.31 -6.91 -14.21
CA THR A 168 -2.64 -6.67 -15.49
C THR A 168 -2.47 -7.97 -16.27
N ALA A 169 -2.25 -7.88 -17.59
CA ALA A 169 -1.92 -9.05 -18.41
C ALA A 169 -0.63 -9.75 -17.94
N GLU A 170 0.30 -9.01 -17.33
CA GLU A 170 1.50 -9.57 -16.74
C GLU A 170 1.21 -10.39 -15.49
N ARG A 171 0.44 -9.85 -14.54
CA ARG A 171 0.02 -10.59 -13.35
C ARG A 171 -0.86 -11.79 -13.70
N ALA A 172 -1.75 -11.65 -14.69
CA ALA A 172 -2.57 -12.77 -15.16
C ALA A 172 -1.72 -13.96 -15.66
N ARG A 173 -0.54 -13.72 -16.24
CA ARG A 173 0.39 -14.80 -16.64
C ARG A 173 1.08 -15.49 -15.45
N GLN A 174 1.08 -14.88 -14.28
CA GLN A 174 1.61 -15.45 -13.05
C GLN A 174 0.58 -16.33 -12.32
N LEU A 175 -0.68 -16.35 -12.79
CA LEU A 175 -1.68 -17.22 -12.22
C LEU A 175 -1.27 -18.69 -12.37
N PRO A 176 -1.53 -19.51 -11.34
CA PRO A 176 -1.31 -20.94 -11.46
C PRO A 176 -2.01 -21.55 -12.68
N SER A 177 -1.36 -22.53 -13.30
CA SER A 177 -1.90 -23.22 -14.49
C SER A 177 -3.02 -24.21 -14.17
N TRP A 178 -3.20 -24.56 -12.90
CA TRP A 178 -4.30 -25.41 -12.43
C TRP A 178 -5.55 -24.58 -12.15
N ARG A 179 -6.70 -25.25 -12.14
CA ARG A 179 -7.99 -24.60 -11.87
C ARG A 179 -8.12 -24.27 -10.38
N GLY A 180 -8.47 -23.01 -10.08
CA GLY A 180 -8.79 -22.55 -8.73
C GLY A 180 -10.24 -22.82 -8.33
N LEU A 181 -10.57 -22.40 -7.11
CA LEU A 181 -11.94 -22.42 -6.60
C LEU A 181 -12.71 -21.23 -7.16
N ARG A 182 -13.87 -21.46 -7.77
CA ARG A 182 -14.75 -20.37 -8.20
C ARG A 182 -15.41 -19.71 -6.99
N THR A 183 -15.34 -18.38 -6.93
CA THR A 183 -16.00 -17.53 -5.94
C THR A 183 -16.92 -16.54 -6.66
N ARG A 184 -17.70 -15.78 -5.90
CA ARG A 184 -18.53 -14.68 -6.45
C ARG A 184 -17.71 -13.56 -7.08
N ALA A 185 -16.47 -13.34 -6.64
CA ALA A 185 -15.62 -12.27 -7.15
C ALA A 185 -14.70 -12.71 -8.29
N GLY A 186 -14.41 -14.01 -8.41
CA GLY A 186 -13.47 -14.52 -9.40
C GLY A 186 -12.98 -15.94 -9.09
N GLU A 187 -11.73 -16.22 -9.40
CA GLU A 187 -11.10 -17.52 -9.13
C GLU A 187 -10.05 -17.41 -8.02
N LEU A 188 -10.17 -18.28 -7.02
CA LEU A 188 -9.32 -18.32 -5.83
C LEU A 188 -8.32 -19.46 -5.93
N PHE A 189 -7.05 -19.13 -5.80
CA PHE A 189 -5.94 -20.05 -5.76
C PHE A 189 -5.36 -20.07 -4.36
N ARG A 190 -4.85 -21.22 -3.93
CA ARG A 190 -4.12 -21.39 -2.68
C ARG A 190 -2.70 -21.80 -3.01
N ASP A 191 -1.76 -21.21 -2.30
CA ASP A 191 -0.34 -21.56 -2.38
C ASP A 191 0.31 -21.37 -1.00
N THR A 192 1.63 -21.58 -0.90
CA THR A 192 2.38 -21.57 0.36
C THR A 192 3.63 -20.71 0.25
N LEU A 193 3.87 -19.87 1.26
CA LEU A 193 5.10 -19.10 1.40
C LEU A 193 6.28 -20.03 1.72
N SER A 194 7.51 -19.51 1.61
CA SER A 194 8.74 -20.24 1.94
C SER A 194 8.80 -20.70 3.40
N ASP A 195 8.10 -20.03 4.31
CA ASP A 195 7.99 -20.40 5.72
C ASP A 195 6.89 -21.44 6.00
N GLY A 196 6.24 -21.97 4.95
CA GLY A 196 5.18 -22.97 5.06
C GLY A 196 3.79 -22.41 5.36
N LYS A 197 3.63 -21.09 5.53
CA LYS A 197 2.32 -20.49 5.77
C LYS A 197 1.51 -20.39 4.47
N PRO A 198 0.21 -20.70 4.50
CA PRO A 198 -0.63 -20.59 3.32
C PRO A 198 -0.90 -19.12 2.98
N TYR A 199 -0.99 -18.83 1.69
CA TYR A 199 -1.58 -17.59 1.19
C TYR A 199 -2.56 -17.92 0.07
N PHE A 200 -3.39 -16.96 -0.29
CA PHE A 200 -4.37 -17.13 -1.36
C PHE A 200 -4.27 -15.99 -2.35
N VAL A 201 -4.61 -16.28 -3.60
CA VAL A 201 -4.72 -15.29 -4.67
C VAL A 201 -6.12 -15.37 -5.22
N LEU A 202 -6.87 -14.28 -5.13
CA LEU A 202 -8.13 -14.09 -5.84
C LEU A 202 -7.86 -13.27 -7.10
N ALA A 203 -8.05 -13.91 -8.25
CA ALA A 203 -8.12 -13.25 -9.55
C ALA A 203 -9.58 -12.84 -9.80
N ALA A 204 -9.92 -11.59 -9.49
CA ALA A 204 -11.21 -11.00 -9.83
C ALA A 204 -11.21 -10.49 -11.29
N ALA A 205 -12.32 -9.88 -11.73
CA ALA A 205 -12.45 -9.41 -13.11
C ALA A 205 -11.36 -8.41 -13.54
N ASP A 206 -10.99 -7.49 -12.64
CA ASP A 206 -10.04 -6.40 -12.90
C ASP A 206 -9.03 -6.18 -11.76
N THR A 207 -9.12 -7.00 -10.70
CA THR A 207 -8.35 -6.83 -9.47
C THR A 207 -7.68 -8.15 -9.10
N TRP A 208 -6.38 -8.08 -8.81
CA TRP A 208 -5.63 -9.12 -8.14
C TRP A 208 -5.67 -8.87 -6.64
N VAL A 209 -6.07 -9.88 -5.85
CA VAL A 209 -6.06 -9.80 -4.40
C VAL A 209 -5.22 -10.92 -3.83
N THR A 210 -4.10 -10.60 -3.19
CA THR A 210 -3.38 -11.55 -2.35
C THR A 210 -3.97 -11.50 -0.95
N VAL A 211 -4.41 -12.64 -0.43
CA VAL A 211 -4.89 -12.79 0.95
C VAL A 211 -3.79 -13.47 1.76
N LEU A 212 -3.29 -12.76 2.76
CA LEU A 212 -2.33 -13.26 3.74
C LEU A 212 -3.06 -13.44 5.08
N PRO A 213 -3.38 -14.69 5.46
CA PRO A 213 -3.95 -14.99 6.77
C PRO A 213 -3.09 -14.44 7.91
N LEU A 214 -3.74 -13.75 8.86
CA LEU A 214 -3.12 -13.28 10.10
C LEU A 214 -3.42 -14.25 11.26
N ALA A 215 -2.89 -13.95 12.44
CA ALA A 215 -3.02 -14.81 13.62
C ALA A 215 -4.49 -15.08 14.05
N ASP A 216 -5.40 -14.17 13.74
CA ASP A 216 -6.84 -14.29 14.00
C ASP A 216 -7.62 -15.01 12.88
N THR A 217 -6.95 -15.40 11.80
CA THR A 217 -7.59 -16.00 10.63
C THR A 217 -7.70 -17.52 10.77
N VAL A 218 -8.94 -18.04 10.70
CA VAL A 218 -9.18 -19.48 10.58
C VAL A 218 -8.99 -19.89 9.11
N VAL A 219 -7.81 -20.41 8.77
CA VAL A 219 -7.39 -20.68 7.37
C VAL A 219 -8.43 -21.45 6.55
N ASP A 220 -9.04 -22.50 7.13
CA ASP A 220 -10.04 -23.33 6.42
C ASP A 220 -11.33 -22.56 6.07
N ARG A 221 -11.56 -21.41 6.70
CA ARG A 221 -12.71 -20.52 6.44
C ARG A 221 -12.41 -19.45 5.39
N VAL A 222 -11.15 -19.27 4.99
CA VAL A 222 -10.76 -18.26 4.00
C VAL A 222 -11.54 -18.38 2.70
N PRO A 223 -11.72 -19.58 2.09
CA PRO A 223 -12.53 -19.71 0.88
C PRO A 223 -13.96 -19.20 1.04
N ASP A 224 -14.62 -19.54 2.15
CA ASP A 224 -15.99 -19.11 2.46
C ASP A 224 -16.11 -17.60 2.71
N LEU A 225 -15.06 -16.98 3.26
CA LEU A 225 -15.00 -15.55 3.53
C LEU A 225 -14.70 -14.76 2.24
N VAL A 226 -13.77 -15.26 1.42
CA VAL A 226 -13.45 -14.68 0.11
C VAL A 226 -14.66 -14.78 -0.83
N ASP A 227 -15.47 -15.83 -0.77
CA ASP A 227 -16.72 -15.89 -1.56
C ASP A 227 -17.73 -14.78 -1.20
N ARG A 228 -17.60 -14.19 -0.01
CA ARG A 228 -18.43 -13.06 0.43
C ARG A 228 -17.85 -11.71 0.07
N LEU A 229 -16.56 -11.65 -0.26
CA LEU A 229 -15.88 -10.44 -0.71
C LEU A 229 -16.34 -10.10 -2.12
N ARG A 230 -16.64 -8.83 -2.34
CA ARG A 230 -16.76 -8.22 -3.67
C ARG A 230 -15.70 -7.13 -3.78
N VAL A 231 -14.92 -7.20 -4.84
CA VAL A 231 -13.85 -6.25 -5.13
C VAL A 231 -13.95 -5.81 -6.58
N GLN A 232 -13.80 -4.51 -6.81
CA GLN A 232 -13.77 -3.89 -8.14
C GLN A 232 -12.78 -2.73 -8.12
N SER A 233 -12.08 -2.52 -9.22
CA SER A 233 -11.29 -1.32 -9.43
C SER A 233 -12.06 -0.31 -10.26
N VAL A 234 -11.92 0.98 -9.95
CA VAL A 234 -12.46 2.08 -10.75
C VAL A 234 -11.38 3.13 -10.97
N GLU A 235 -11.34 3.67 -12.19
CA GLU A 235 -10.44 4.76 -12.59
C GLU A 235 -11.05 6.14 -12.26
#